data_AF-A0A5C8AC55-F1
#
_entry.id   AF-A0A5C8AC55-F1
#
_cell.length_a   1.000
_cell.length_b   1.000
_cell.length_c   1.000
_cell.angle_alpha   90.00
_cell.angle_beta   90.00
_cell.angle_gamma   90.00
#
_symmetry.space_group_name_H-M   'P 1'
#
loop_
_entity.id
_entity.type
_entity.pdbx_description
1 polymer ?
#
loop_
_entity_poly.entity_id
_entity_poly.type
_entity_poly.pdbx_seq_one_letter_code
_entity_poly.pdbx_strand_id
1 'polypeptide(L)'
;MYVLKDEHITFILEDIRRNGIESEELQLDLLDHICCVIETEMLPNSNFEEFYRSIIHRFYKHELREIQEETQLLLTFKNYYAMKKVMILSGAFSAFTFIIGSLFKIMHWPGAAVMLLTGIVFFCFLFLPILSILKVKEQKQSKDKLLIGIATIFGIAICLATLFKVMHWPFANILWTSSLGILFFLFLPIYFFGGIRNPETKTNTIISSILILTAGGLLFTLTNLRSSHAAEEAVFNSDDQLLASYTYLSQQKEADSLSENQVLIRTKANELCLKIENLKVGIIKSISSDGKGMPEDQAIRIFGSKFDAVQSYLFAENGPASTELISIKKDLAELQKLVQENTNDKECSLLSTENIHRSDYKKQDLTWEEFYFKNLPMENVLRNFNQLLVNIRIVVVNNY
;
A
#
# COMPACT_ATOMS: atom_id res chain seq x y z
N MET A 1 -41.53 -8.73 -58.50
CA MET A 1 -41.53 -7.77 -57.38
C MET A 1 -42.96 -7.64 -56.93
N TYR A 2 -43.23 -7.92 -55.65
CA TYR A 2 -44.54 -7.72 -55.06
C TYR A 2 -44.76 -6.21 -54.88
N VAL A 3 -45.99 -5.73 -55.03
CA VAL A 3 -46.33 -4.31 -54.83
C VAL A 3 -47.07 -4.20 -53.50
N LEU A 4 -46.47 -3.48 -52.56
CA LEU A 4 -47.09 -3.20 -51.27
C LEU A 4 -48.29 -2.26 -51.45
N LYS A 5 -49.32 -2.47 -50.64
CA LYS A 5 -50.48 -1.57 -50.52
C LYS A 5 -50.24 -0.61 -49.36
N ASP A 6 -50.88 0.56 -49.40
CA ASP A 6 -50.81 1.55 -48.31
C ASP A 6 -51.21 0.98 -46.94
N GLU A 7 -52.16 0.03 -46.93
CA GLU A 7 -52.58 -0.70 -45.73
C GLU A 7 -51.44 -1.51 -45.11
N HIS A 8 -50.59 -2.14 -45.94
CA HIS A 8 -49.44 -2.93 -45.48
C HIS A 8 -48.34 -2.03 -44.91
N ILE A 9 -48.07 -0.90 -45.56
CA ILE A 9 -47.07 0.08 -45.10
C ILE A 9 -47.49 0.66 -43.74
N THR A 10 -48.77 1.01 -43.61
CA THR A 10 -49.33 1.52 -42.35
C THR A 10 -49.25 0.46 -41.25
N PHE A 11 -49.54 -0.80 -41.57
CA PHE A 11 -49.41 -1.91 -40.62
C PHE A 11 -47.98 -2.05 -40.09
N ILE A 12 -46.97 -2.05 -40.97
CA ILE A 12 -45.56 -2.18 -40.57
C ILE A 12 -45.14 -1.02 -39.69
N LEU A 13 -45.47 0.21 -40.08
CA LEU A 13 -45.10 1.41 -39.30
C LEU A 13 -45.70 1.39 -37.90
N GLU A 14 -46.97 0.99 -37.77
CA GLU A 14 -47.59 0.91 -36.44
C GLU A 14 -47.09 -0.25 -35.60
N ASP A 15 -46.71 -1.37 -36.21
CA ASP A 15 -46.03 -2.45 -35.49
C ASP A 15 -44.65 -2.00 -34.99
N ILE A 16 -43.86 -1.30 -35.80
CA ILE A 16 -42.57 -0.73 -35.40
C ILE A 16 -42.71 0.21 -34.19
N ARG A 17 -43.71 1.10 -34.23
CA ARG A 17 -44.03 2.04 -33.13
C ARG A 17 -44.46 1.32 -31.87
N ARG A 18 -45.37 0.35 -31.99
CA ARG A 18 -45.87 -0.44 -30.84
C ARG A 18 -44.77 -1.24 -30.16
N ASN A 19 -43.76 -1.67 -30.91
CA ASN A 19 -42.63 -2.44 -30.39
C ASN A 19 -41.46 -1.56 -29.88
N GLY A 20 -41.69 -0.26 -29.66
CA GLY A 20 -40.79 0.57 -28.85
C GLY A 20 -39.74 1.40 -29.61
N ILE A 21 -39.89 1.57 -30.93
CA ILE A 21 -39.07 2.50 -31.71
C ILE A 21 -39.70 3.91 -31.64
N GLU A 22 -39.07 4.82 -30.91
CA GLU A 22 -39.59 6.17 -30.67
C GLU A 22 -39.06 7.20 -31.68
N SER A 23 -37.85 7.01 -32.22
CA SER A 23 -37.23 7.96 -33.15
C SER A 23 -37.89 7.89 -34.53
N GLU A 24 -38.39 9.02 -35.04
CA GLU A 24 -39.02 9.10 -36.36
C GLU A 24 -38.07 8.71 -37.49
N GLU A 25 -36.81 9.14 -37.42
CA GLU A 25 -35.77 8.76 -38.40
C GLU A 25 -35.55 7.24 -38.42
N LEU A 26 -35.47 6.61 -37.25
CA LEU A 26 -35.29 5.16 -37.15
C LEU A 26 -36.54 4.38 -37.58
N GLN A 27 -37.74 4.91 -37.31
CA GLN A 27 -38.99 4.34 -37.80
C GLN A 27 -39.00 4.27 -39.32
N LEU A 28 -38.62 5.37 -39.99
CA LEU A 28 -38.60 5.47 -41.44
C LEU A 28 -37.53 4.57 -42.07
N ASP A 29 -36.33 4.52 -41.49
CA ASP A 29 -35.25 3.64 -41.96
C ASP A 29 -35.62 2.15 -41.87
N LEU A 30 -36.23 1.73 -40.75
CA LEU A 30 -36.69 0.36 -40.57
C LEU A 30 -37.87 0.04 -41.50
N LEU A 31 -38.82 0.97 -41.65
CA LEU A 31 -39.93 0.83 -42.57
C LEU A 31 -39.44 0.60 -44.00
N ASP A 32 -38.51 1.42 -44.48
CA ASP A 32 -37.95 1.31 -45.83
C ASP A 32 -37.27 -0.04 -46.06
N HIS A 33 -36.42 -0.47 -45.13
CA HIS A 33 -35.75 -1.76 -45.24
C HIS A 33 -36.72 -2.95 -45.21
N ILE A 34 -37.72 -2.93 -44.33
CA ILE A 34 -38.71 -4.00 -44.24
C ILE A 34 -39.54 -4.05 -45.53
N CYS A 35 -40.01 -2.91 -46.02
CA CYS A 35 -40.75 -2.81 -47.27
C CYS A 35 -39.92 -3.39 -48.45
N CYS A 36 -38.65 -2.99 -48.56
CA CYS A 36 -37.74 -3.48 -49.60
C CYS A 36 -37.58 -5.01 -49.58
N VAL A 37 -37.44 -5.62 -48.40
CA VAL A 37 -37.37 -7.09 -48.25
C VAL A 37 -38.66 -7.75 -48.71
N ILE A 38 -39.82 -7.21 -48.35
CA ILE A 38 -41.12 -7.78 -48.74
C ILE A 38 -41.35 -7.69 -50.24
N GLU A 39 -41.08 -6.54 -50.86
CA GLU A 39 -41.25 -6.36 -52.30
C GLU A 39 -40.34 -7.28 -53.13
N THR A 40 -39.17 -7.60 -52.60
CA THR A 40 -38.16 -8.43 -53.25
C THR A 40 -38.43 -9.92 -53.07
N GLU A 41 -38.72 -10.37 -51.85
CA GLU A 41 -38.73 -11.79 -51.48
C GLU A 41 -40.15 -12.41 -51.47
N MET A 42 -41.22 -11.62 -51.41
CA MET A 42 -42.59 -12.16 -51.30
C MET A 42 -43.18 -12.58 -52.66
N LEU A 43 -43.80 -13.77 -52.72
CA LEU A 43 -44.48 -14.25 -53.92
C LEU A 43 -45.88 -13.60 -54.07
N PRO A 44 -46.42 -13.46 -55.30
CA PRO A 44 -47.70 -12.79 -55.54
C PRO A 44 -48.92 -13.40 -54.83
N ASN A 45 -48.87 -14.71 -54.52
CA ASN A 45 -49.98 -15.47 -53.93
C ASN A 45 -49.76 -15.77 -52.42
N SER A 46 -48.76 -15.16 -51.77
CA SER A 46 -48.47 -15.37 -50.35
C SER A 46 -49.32 -14.46 -49.46
N ASN A 47 -49.63 -14.91 -48.24
CA ASN A 47 -50.25 -14.07 -47.22
C ASN A 47 -49.21 -13.08 -46.65
N PHE A 48 -49.52 -11.78 -46.70
CA PHE A 48 -48.66 -10.71 -46.19
C PHE A 48 -48.30 -10.87 -44.71
N GLU A 49 -49.27 -11.15 -43.85
CA GLU A 49 -49.06 -11.17 -42.40
C GLU A 49 -48.19 -12.37 -41.97
N GLU A 50 -48.40 -13.52 -42.60
CA GLU A 50 -47.57 -14.71 -42.39
C GLU A 50 -46.12 -14.47 -42.85
N PHE A 51 -45.95 -13.85 -44.02
CA PHE A 51 -44.63 -13.49 -44.53
C PHE A 51 -43.94 -12.45 -43.65
N TYR A 52 -44.63 -11.38 -43.24
CA TYR A 52 -44.11 -10.35 -42.35
C TYR A 52 -43.61 -10.95 -41.03
N ARG A 53 -44.41 -11.80 -40.38
CA ARG A 53 -44.02 -12.50 -39.15
C ARG A 53 -42.77 -13.36 -39.34
N SER A 54 -42.56 -13.92 -40.53
CA SER A 54 -41.36 -14.73 -40.82
C SER A 54 -40.08 -13.88 -40.98
N ILE A 55 -40.19 -12.63 -41.45
CA ILE A 55 -39.02 -11.79 -41.74
C ILE A 55 -38.67 -10.82 -40.61
N ILE A 56 -39.64 -10.41 -39.79
CA ILE A 56 -39.46 -9.34 -38.80
C ILE A 56 -38.36 -9.71 -37.76
N HIS A 57 -38.25 -10.99 -37.41
CA HIS A 57 -37.21 -11.54 -36.55
C HIS A 57 -35.78 -11.44 -37.12
N ARG A 58 -35.59 -11.08 -38.39
CA ARG A 58 -34.26 -10.86 -38.99
C ARG A 58 -33.64 -9.52 -38.56
N PHE A 59 -34.46 -8.56 -38.13
CA PHE A 59 -34.04 -7.20 -37.83
C PHE A 59 -33.56 -7.01 -36.38
N TYR A 60 -33.82 -7.98 -35.50
CA TYR A 60 -33.43 -7.95 -34.09
C TYR A 60 -33.05 -9.36 -33.60
N LYS A 61 -32.36 -9.44 -32.47
CA LYS A 61 -31.99 -10.68 -31.77
C LYS A 61 -33.02 -11.10 -30.73
N HIS A 62 -33.53 -10.15 -29.94
CA HIS A 62 -34.51 -10.44 -28.89
C HIS A 62 -35.82 -9.71 -29.12
N GLU A 63 -35.77 -8.38 -29.27
CA GLU A 63 -36.94 -7.53 -29.47
C GLU A 63 -36.61 -6.29 -30.30
N LEU A 64 -37.59 -5.72 -31.00
CA LEU A 64 -37.38 -4.57 -31.89
C LEU A 64 -36.84 -3.34 -31.15
N ARG A 65 -37.29 -3.11 -29.90
CA ARG A 65 -36.87 -2.00 -29.03
C ARG A 65 -35.35 -1.92 -28.86
N GLU A 66 -34.64 -3.04 -28.94
CA GLU A 66 -33.17 -3.06 -28.78
C GLU A 66 -32.49 -2.15 -29.82
N ILE A 67 -33.03 -2.03 -31.04
CA ILE A 67 -32.46 -1.21 -32.12
C ILE A 67 -32.48 0.28 -31.73
N GLN A 68 -33.56 0.74 -31.08
CA GLN A 68 -33.66 2.11 -30.55
C GLN A 68 -32.62 2.35 -29.46
N GLU A 69 -32.46 1.40 -28.54
CA GLU A 69 -31.52 1.49 -27.43
C GLU A 69 -30.06 1.49 -27.93
N GLU A 70 -29.72 0.62 -28.87
CA GLU A 70 -28.39 0.58 -29.50
C GLU A 70 -28.08 1.85 -30.28
N THR A 71 -29.04 2.38 -31.04
CA THR A 71 -28.89 3.64 -31.78
C THR A 71 -28.66 4.80 -30.82
N GLN A 72 -29.46 4.90 -29.75
CA GLN A 72 -29.30 5.95 -28.74
C GLN A 72 -27.95 5.85 -28.02
N LEU A 73 -27.47 4.65 -27.73
CA LEU A 73 -26.15 4.41 -27.17
C LEU A 73 -25.04 4.87 -28.13
N LEU A 74 -25.13 4.51 -29.41
CA LEU A 74 -24.12 4.89 -30.42
C LEU A 74 -24.09 6.40 -30.70
N LEU A 75 -25.25 7.06 -30.74
CA LEU A 75 -25.35 8.52 -30.88
C LEU A 75 -24.75 9.24 -29.67
N THR A 76 -24.94 8.70 -28.46
CA THR A 76 -24.34 9.26 -27.23
C THR A 76 -22.84 8.96 -27.15
N PHE A 77 -22.40 7.85 -27.75
CA PHE A 77 -21.05 7.31 -27.63
C PHE A 77 -20.61 6.63 -28.93
N LYS A 78 -19.94 7.38 -29.81
CA LYS A 78 -19.38 6.86 -31.08
C LYS A 78 -18.55 5.58 -30.92
N ASN A 79 -17.87 5.41 -29.79
CA ASN A 79 -17.02 4.27 -29.47
C ASN A 79 -17.52 3.44 -28.26
N TYR A 80 -18.82 3.45 -27.95
CA TYR A 80 -19.39 2.77 -26.78
C TYR A 80 -18.93 1.32 -26.63
N TYR A 81 -19.17 0.52 -27.68
CA TYR A 81 -18.88 -0.91 -27.67
C TYR A 81 -17.39 -1.19 -27.53
N ALA A 82 -16.53 -0.37 -28.14
CA ALA A 82 -15.09 -0.48 -27.98
C ALA A 82 -14.66 -0.18 -26.53
N MET A 83 -15.15 0.92 -25.94
CA MET A 83 -14.87 1.26 -24.54
C MET A 83 -15.38 0.20 -23.57
N LYS A 84 -16.61 -0.30 -23.77
CA LYS A 84 -17.20 -1.36 -22.96
C LYS A 84 -16.40 -2.66 -23.04
N LYS A 85 -15.95 -3.04 -24.24
CA LYS A 85 -15.10 -4.22 -24.45
C LYS A 85 -13.75 -4.08 -23.76
N VAL A 86 -13.08 -2.94 -23.89
CA VAL A 86 -11.80 -2.66 -23.22
C VAL A 86 -11.97 -2.64 -21.71
N MET A 87 -13.04 -2.03 -21.20
CA MET A 87 -13.38 -2.04 -19.77
C MET A 87 -13.53 -3.47 -19.25
N ILE A 88 -14.38 -4.29 -19.87
CA ILE A 88 -14.60 -5.68 -19.41
C ILE A 88 -13.30 -6.50 -19.48
N LEU A 89 -12.54 -6.39 -20.58
CA LEU A 89 -11.29 -7.12 -20.75
C LEU A 89 -10.23 -6.71 -19.72
N SER A 90 -10.04 -5.41 -19.49
CA SER A 90 -9.09 -4.89 -18.51
C SER A 90 -9.50 -5.23 -17.08
N GLY A 91 -10.80 -5.18 -16.77
CA GLY A 91 -11.35 -5.63 -15.48
C GLY A 91 -11.08 -7.10 -15.23
N ALA A 92 -11.40 -7.96 -16.19
CA ALA A 92 -11.16 -9.41 -16.09
C ALA A 92 -9.66 -9.74 -15.94
N PHE A 93 -8.81 -9.10 -16.75
CA PHE A 93 -7.35 -9.25 -16.65
C PHE A 93 -6.85 -8.83 -15.27
N SER A 94 -7.25 -7.64 -14.80
CA SER A 94 -6.82 -7.13 -13.48
C SER A 94 -7.23 -8.03 -12.33
N ALA A 95 -8.48 -8.54 -12.33
CA ALA A 95 -8.98 -9.44 -11.29
C ALA A 95 -8.22 -10.77 -11.27
N PHE A 96 -8.01 -11.37 -12.45
CA PHE A 96 -7.25 -12.61 -12.58
C PHE A 96 -5.81 -12.46 -12.11
N THR A 97 -5.11 -11.42 -12.57
CA THR A 97 -3.72 -11.16 -12.17
C THR A 97 -3.61 -10.81 -10.70
N PHE A 98 -4.59 -10.10 -10.12
CA PHE A 98 -4.60 -9.75 -8.70
C PHE A 98 -4.78 -11.00 -7.81
N ILE A 99 -5.70 -11.90 -8.15
CA ILE A 99 -5.91 -13.15 -7.40
C ILE A 99 -4.66 -14.02 -7.46
N ILE A 100 -4.09 -14.24 -8.65
CA ILE A 100 -2.88 -15.07 -8.80
C ILE A 100 -1.69 -14.41 -8.09
N GLY A 101 -1.51 -13.09 -8.25
CA GLY A 101 -0.46 -12.35 -7.55
C GLY A 101 -0.58 -12.45 -6.03
N SER A 102 -1.81 -12.43 -5.51
CA SER A 102 -2.09 -12.63 -4.08
C SER A 102 -1.71 -14.05 -3.62
N LEU A 103 -2.08 -15.07 -4.40
CA LEU A 103 -1.69 -16.46 -4.13
C LEU A 103 -0.17 -16.63 -4.15
N PHE A 104 0.52 -16.04 -5.13
CA PHE A 104 1.98 -16.09 -5.21
C PHE A 104 2.63 -15.41 -4.01
N LYS A 105 2.04 -14.30 -3.52
CA LYS A 105 2.53 -13.61 -2.33
C LYS A 105 2.39 -14.49 -1.07
N ILE A 106 1.25 -15.17 -0.92
CA ILE A 106 1.01 -16.10 0.21
C ILE A 106 1.95 -17.31 0.14
N MET A 107 2.16 -17.87 -1.06
CA MET A 107 3.03 -19.02 -1.28
C MET A 107 4.53 -18.66 -1.35
N HIS A 108 4.88 -17.38 -1.19
CA HIS A 108 6.25 -16.84 -1.32
C HIS A 108 6.91 -17.14 -2.68
N TRP A 109 6.12 -17.31 -3.73
CA TRP A 109 6.62 -17.59 -5.08
C TRP A 109 7.19 -16.33 -5.74
N PRO A 110 8.23 -16.47 -6.57
CA PRO A 110 8.81 -15.35 -7.31
C PRO A 110 7.78 -14.75 -8.29
N GLY A 111 7.85 -13.44 -8.51
CA GLY A 111 6.96 -12.72 -9.44
C GLY A 111 5.64 -12.21 -8.85
N ALA A 112 5.32 -12.53 -7.59
CA ALA A 112 4.12 -12.02 -6.90
C ALA A 112 3.96 -10.49 -7.00
N ALA A 113 5.07 -9.77 -6.81
CA ALA A 113 5.07 -8.31 -6.82
C ALA A 113 4.67 -7.72 -8.19
N VAL A 114 5.19 -8.30 -9.27
CA VAL A 114 4.91 -7.84 -10.64
C VAL A 114 3.45 -8.08 -10.99
N MET A 115 2.89 -9.24 -10.62
CA MET A 115 1.49 -9.56 -10.86
C MET A 115 0.56 -8.61 -10.10
N LEU A 116 0.80 -8.39 -8.80
CA LEU A 116 0.01 -7.47 -8.00
C LEU A 116 0.06 -6.04 -8.53
N LEU A 117 1.26 -5.54 -8.87
CA LEU A 117 1.44 -4.21 -9.45
C LEU A 117 0.69 -4.08 -10.77
N THR A 118 0.85 -5.04 -11.68
CA THR A 118 0.21 -5.02 -13.00
C THR A 118 -1.31 -5.06 -12.85
N GLY A 119 -1.84 -5.97 -12.01
CA GLY A 119 -3.28 -6.05 -11.76
C GLY A 119 -3.86 -4.74 -11.23
N ILE A 120 -3.24 -4.15 -10.20
CA ILE A 120 -3.73 -2.90 -9.61
C ILE A 120 -3.60 -1.71 -10.57
N VAL A 121 -2.51 -1.60 -11.32
CA VAL A 121 -2.31 -0.51 -12.29
C VAL A 121 -3.38 -0.56 -13.39
N PHE A 122 -3.63 -1.73 -13.98
CA PHE A 122 -4.68 -1.87 -15.00
C PHE A 122 -6.07 -1.59 -14.41
N PHE A 123 -6.33 -2.00 -13.17
CA PHE A 123 -7.58 -1.70 -12.50
C PHE A 123 -7.78 -0.18 -12.27
N CYS A 124 -6.77 0.49 -11.72
CA CYS A 124 -6.85 1.90 -11.34
C CYS A 124 -6.86 2.86 -12.53
N PHE A 125 -6.04 2.57 -13.55
CA PHE A 125 -5.80 3.53 -14.65
C PHE A 125 -6.49 3.14 -15.96
N LEU A 126 -7.06 1.94 -16.07
CA LEU A 126 -7.79 1.49 -17.25
C LEU A 126 -9.25 1.18 -16.92
N PHE A 127 -9.50 0.24 -16.01
CA PHE A 127 -10.87 -0.20 -15.70
C PHE A 127 -11.71 0.91 -15.03
N LEU A 128 -11.25 1.44 -13.90
CA LEU A 128 -12.02 2.42 -13.12
C LEU A 128 -12.30 3.73 -13.90
N PRO A 129 -11.34 4.33 -14.63
CA PRO A 129 -11.61 5.55 -15.39
C PRO A 129 -12.60 5.33 -16.53
N ILE A 130 -12.49 4.21 -17.27
CA ILE A 130 -13.44 3.91 -18.36
C ILE A 130 -14.83 3.66 -17.79
N LEU A 131 -14.94 2.90 -16.69
CA LEU A 131 -16.22 2.68 -15.99
C LEU A 131 -16.85 4.01 -15.56
N SER A 132 -16.05 4.91 -14.98
CA SER A 132 -16.47 6.23 -14.55
C SER A 132 -17.00 7.07 -15.72
N ILE A 133 -16.28 7.11 -16.85
CA ILE A 133 -16.70 7.86 -18.04
C ILE A 133 -18.04 7.34 -18.60
N LEU A 134 -18.20 6.02 -18.69
CA LEU A 134 -19.46 5.42 -19.16
C LEU A 134 -20.60 5.77 -18.20
N LYS A 135 -20.39 5.59 -16.89
CA LYS A 135 -21.42 5.86 -15.87
C LYS A 135 -21.79 7.34 -15.75
N VAL A 136 -20.81 8.26 -15.80
CA VAL A 136 -21.05 9.71 -15.75
C VAL A 136 -21.91 10.18 -16.92
N LYS A 137 -21.72 9.58 -18.10
CA LYS A 137 -22.48 9.93 -19.30
C LYS A 137 -23.89 9.33 -19.31
N GLU A 138 -24.12 8.19 -18.65
CA GLU A 138 -25.46 7.62 -18.42
C GLU A 138 -26.31 8.49 -17.47
N GLN A 139 -25.67 9.25 -16.57
CA GLN A 139 -26.40 10.06 -15.59
C GLN A 139 -26.84 11.42 -16.14
N LYS A 140 -28.08 11.81 -15.85
CA LYS A 140 -28.63 13.13 -16.21
C LYS A 140 -28.24 14.21 -15.20
N GLN A 141 -28.24 13.89 -13.90
CA GLN A 141 -28.04 14.88 -12.83
C GLN A 141 -26.55 15.13 -12.53
N SER A 142 -26.15 16.40 -12.38
CA SER A 142 -24.76 16.77 -12.08
C SER A 142 -24.25 16.24 -10.73
N LYS A 143 -25.15 16.02 -9.75
CA LYS A 143 -24.79 15.49 -8.42
C LYS A 143 -24.33 14.04 -8.51
N ASP A 144 -25.01 13.22 -9.30
CA ASP A 144 -24.67 11.81 -9.49
C ASP A 144 -23.35 11.67 -10.27
N LYS A 145 -23.10 12.57 -11.23
CA LYS A 145 -21.81 12.65 -11.93
C LYS A 145 -20.66 12.94 -10.95
N LEU A 146 -20.85 13.90 -10.06
CA LEU A 146 -19.87 14.26 -9.02
C LEU A 146 -19.63 13.07 -8.08
N LEU A 147 -20.71 12.41 -7.63
CA LEU A 147 -20.63 11.23 -6.77
C LEU A 147 -19.82 10.10 -7.42
N ILE A 148 -20.06 9.80 -8.71
CA ILE A 148 -19.28 8.80 -9.46
C ILE A 148 -17.80 9.19 -9.54
N GLY A 149 -17.51 10.48 -9.79
CA GLY A 149 -16.14 10.99 -9.80
C GLY A 149 -15.42 10.78 -8.46
N ILE A 150 -16.05 11.16 -7.35
CA ILE A 150 -15.50 10.96 -6.00
C ILE A 150 -15.32 9.47 -5.69
N ALA A 151 -16.30 8.63 -6.04
CA ALA A 151 -16.21 7.19 -5.87
C ALA A 151 -15.02 6.60 -6.63
N THR A 152 -14.76 7.09 -7.84
CA THR A 152 -13.63 6.66 -8.68
C THR A 152 -12.30 7.05 -8.05
N ILE A 153 -12.17 8.30 -7.58
CA ILE A 153 -10.96 8.79 -6.91
C ILE A 153 -10.71 8.01 -5.63
N PHE A 154 -11.73 7.79 -4.80
CA PHE A 154 -11.63 6.98 -3.60
C PHE A 154 -11.20 5.54 -3.94
N GLY A 155 -11.82 4.91 -4.94
CA GLY A 155 -11.48 3.56 -5.40
C GLY A 155 -10.02 3.43 -5.84
N ILE A 156 -9.51 4.41 -6.61
CA ILE A 156 -8.10 4.46 -6.99
C ILE A 156 -7.20 4.62 -5.77
N ALA A 157 -7.54 5.55 -4.86
CA ALA A 157 -6.74 5.84 -3.67
C ALA A 157 -6.62 4.61 -2.76
N ILE A 158 -7.71 3.89 -2.48
CA ILE A 158 -7.69 2.71 -1.62
C ILE A 158 -6.94 1.52 -2.27
N CYS A 159 -7.07 1.33 -3.59
CA CYS A 159 -6.31 0.32 -4.32
C CYS A 159 -4.81 0.60 -4.28
N LEU A 160 -4.40 1.85 -4.50
CA LEU A 160 -3.00 2.27 -4.41
C LEU A 160 -2.47 2.18 -2.97
N ALA A 161 -3.26 2.59 -1.97
CA ALA A 161 -2.90 2.43 -0.57
C ALA A 161 -2.64 0.97 -0.20
N THR A 162 -3.50 0.07 -0.66
CA THR A 162 -3.36 -1.37 -0.47
C THR A 162 -2.10 -1.91 -1.15
N LEU A 163 -1.83 -1.48 -2.38
CA LEU A 163 -0.59 -1.84 -3.08
C LEU A 163 0.65 -1.40 -2.29
N PHE A 164 0.69 -0.15 -1.83
CA PHE A 164 1.81 0.39 -1.07
C PHE A 164 2.00 -0.35 0.25
N LYS A 165 0.90 -0.70 0.94
CA LYS A 165 0.92 -1.53 2.15
C LYS A 165 1.53 -2.91 1.87
N VAL A 166 1.08 -3.59 0.82
CA VAL A 166 1.57 -4.94 0.48
C VAL A 166 3.04 -4.91 0.02
N MET A 167 3.45 -3.86 -0.69
CA MET A 167 4.82 -3.68 -1.16
C MET A 167 5.78 -3.08 -0.11
N HIS A 168 5.27 -2.71 1.08
CA HIS A 168 6.04 -2.04 2.13
C HIS A 168 6.71 -0.76 1.65
N TRP A 169 6.06 -0.06 0.72
CA TRP A 169 6.58 1.19 0.18
C TRP A 169 6.37 2.34 1.16
N PRO A 170 7.23 3.38 1.12
CA PRO A 170 7.08 4.55 1.96
C PRO A 170 5.72 5.22 1.71
N PHE A 171 5.22 5.98 2.69
CA PHE A 171 3.92 6.66 2.63
C PHE A 171 2.67 5.75 2.62
N ALA A 172 2.81 4.42 2.66
CA ALA A 172 1.67 3.48 2.68
C ALA A 172 0.61 3.81 3.75
N ASN A 173 1.06 4.15 4.97
CA ASN A 173 0.16 4.52 6.08
C ASN A 173 -0.58 5.83 5.82
N ILE A 174 0.11 6.83 5.24
CA ILE A 174 -0.46 8.14 4.93
C ILE A 174 -1.51 7.99 3.83
N LEU A 175 -1.22 7.24 2.77
CA LEU A 175 -2.17 7.02 1.68
C LEU A 175 -3.40 6.21 2.15
N TRP A 176 -3.20 5.22 3.01
CA TRP A 176 -4.27 4.43 3.63
C TRP A 176 -5.21 5.28 4.50
N THR A 177 -4.65 6.05 5.43
CA THR A 177 -5.42 6.94 6.31
C THR A 177 -6.12 8.04 5.52
N SER A 178 -5.47 8.60 4.50
CA SER A 178 -6.08 9.58 3.58
C SER A 178 -7.26 8.99 2.82
N SER A 179 -7.15 7.74 2.34
CA SER A 179 -8.23 7.04 1.64
C SER A 179 -9.44 6.84 2.55
N LEU A 180 -9.22 6.43 3.80
CA LEU A 180 -10.30 6.33 4.80
C LEU A 180 -10.90 7.71 5.13
N GLY A 181 -10.09 8.76 5.20
CA GLY A 181 -10.58 10.13 5.33
C GLY A 181 -11.52 10.54 4.19
N ILE A 182 -11.15 10.25 2.94
CA ILE A 182 -12.02 10.50 1.77
C ILE A 182 -13.32 9.70 1.89
N LEU A 183 -13.27 8.45 2.36
CA LEU A 183 -14.47 7.63 2.57
C LEU A 183 -15.44 8.27 3.56
N PHE A 184 -14.97 8.59 4.77
CA PHE A 184 -15.84 9.04 5.87
C PHE A 184 -16.27 10.51 5.74
N PHE A 185 -15.40 11.39 5.25
CA PHE A 185 -15.67 12.83 5.22
C PHE A 185 -16.16 13.35 3.87
N LEU A 186 -15.96 12.60 2.78
CA LEU A 186 -16.33 13.06 1.43
C LEU A 186 -17.37 12.14 0.78
N PHE A 187 -17.03 10.87 0.57
CA PHE A 187 -17.90 9.95 -0.17
C PHE A 187 -19.19 9.65 0.60
N LEU A 188 -19.09 9.22 1.86
CA LEU A 188 -20.25 8.78 2.65
C LEU A 188 -21.26 9.91 2.91
N PRO A 189 -20.87 11.14 3.31
CA PRO A 189 -21.82 12.22 3.50
C PRO A 189 -22.56 12.60 2.21
N ILE A 190 -21.83 12.71 1.09
CA ILE A 190 -22.43 13.06 -0.21
C ILE A 190 -23.39 11.96 -0.68
N TYR A 191 -22.99 10.69 -0.56
CA TYR A 191 -23.82 9.54 -0.89
C TYR A 191 -25.10 9.49 -0.05
N PHE A 192 -24.96 9.61 1.28
CA PHE A 192 -26.08 9.50 2.21
C PHE A 192 -27.09 10.63 2.05
N PHE A 193 -26.63 11.90 2.11
CA PHE A 193 -27.53 13.06 2.00
C PHE A 193 -28.09 13.24 0.59
N GLY A 194 -27.38 12.77 -0.45
CA GLY A 194 -27.87 12.72 -1.82
C GLY A 194 -29.01 11.70 -1.97
N GLY A 195 -28.78 10.45 -1.55
CA GLY A 195 -29.73 9.37 -1.77
C GLY A 195 -30.96 9.40 -0.85
N ILE A 196 -30.86 9.90 0.39
CA ILE A 196 -32.01 9.95 1.32
C ILE A 196 -33.13 10.90 0.87
N ARG A 197 -32.81 11.84 -0.03
CA ARG A 197 -33.79 12.79 -0.61
C ARG A 197 -34.69 12.14 -1.66
N ASN A 198 -34.27 11.01 -2.23
CA ASN A 198 -35.06 10.29 -3.23
C ASN A 198 -35.90 9.22 -2.52
N PRO A 199 -37.24 9.34 -2.48
CA PRO A 199 -38.09 8.43 -1.72
C PRO A 199 -37.98 6.98 -2.19
N GLU A 200 -37.75 6.76 -3.49
CA GLU A 200 -37.62 5.42 -4.09
C GLU A 200 -36.35 4.67 -3.65
N THR A 201 -35.23 5.39 -3.45
CA THR A 201 -33.94 4.77 -3.10
C THR A 201 -33.51 5.01 -1.65
N LYS A 202 -34.37 5.67 -0.86
CA LYS A 202 -34.09 6.06 0.53
C LYS A 202 -33.63 4.88 1.39
N THR A 203 -34.40 3.80 1.40
CA THR A 203 -34.09 2.61 2.22
C THR A 203 -32.78 1.96 1.79
N ASN A 204 -32.58 1.78 0.49
CA ASN A 204 -31.33 1.22 -0.06
C ASN A 204 -30.12 2.09 0.30
N THR A 205 -30.25 3.42 0.20
CA THR A 205 -29.18 4.37 0.54
C THR A 205 -28.79 4.25 2.02
N ILE A 206 -29.78 4.17 2.92
CA ILE A 206 -29.53 4.04 4.36
C ILE A 206 -28.79 2.72 4.65
N ILE A 207 -29.30 1.60 4.11
CA ILE A 207 -28.69 0.28 4.31
C ILE A 207 -27.26 0.26 3.76
N SER A 208 -27.06 0.70 2.51
CA SER A 208 -25.72 0.76 1.90
C SER A 208 -24.78 1.65 2.68
N SER A 209 -25.24 2.79 3.22
CA SER A 209 -24.39 3.68 4.03
C SER A 209 -23.98 3.03 5.34
N ILE A 210 -24.87 2.30 6.01
CA ILE A 210 -24.53 1.54 7.23
C ILE A 210 -23.50 0.45 6.92
N LEU A 211 -23.67 -0.29 5.81
CA LEU A 211 -22.72 -1.31 5.36
C LEU A 211 -21.34 -0.70 5.05
N ILE A 212 -21.30 0.42 4.33
CA ILE A 212 -20.06 1.14 3.99
C ILE A 212 -19.38 1.66 5.27
N LEU A 213 -20.13 2.24 6.20
CA LEU A 213 -19.61 2.72 7.48
C LEU A 213 -19.00 1.59 8.29
N THR A 214 -19.69 0.44 8.34
CA THR A 214 -19.23 -0.75 9.09
C THR A 214 -17.98 -1.34 8.44
N ALA A 215 -17.98 -1.54 7.13
CA ALA A 215 -16.83 -2.07 6.40
C ALA A 215 -15.63 -1.12 6.49
N GLY A 216 -15.84 0.18 6.30
CA GLY A 216 -14.82 1.21 6.47
C GLY A 216 -14.27 1.27 7.90
N GLY A 217 -15.15 1.13 8.90
CA GLY A 217 -14.77 1.06 10.31
C GLY A 217 -13.91 -0.16 10.62
N LEU A 218 -14.27 -1.34 10.09
CA LEU A 218 -13.45 -2.55 10.22
C LEU A 218 -12.08 -2.37 9.55
N LEU A 219 -12.02 -1.82 8.34
CA LEU A 219 -10.75 -1.50 7.70
C LEU A 219 -9.92 -0.50 8.52
N PHE A 220 -10.57 0.49 9.16
CA PHE A 220 -9.89 1.41 10.06
C PHE A 220 -9.28 0.68 11.27
N THR A 221 -9.95 -0.31 11.85
CA THR A 221 -9.39 -1.10 12.97
C THR A 221 -8.14 -1.88 12.61
N LEU A 222 -7.95 -2.25 11.34
CA LEU A 222 -6.73 -2.90 10.84
C LEU A 222 -5.56 -1.92 10.67
N THR A 223 -5.77 -0.62 10.89
CA THR A 223 -4.70 0.37 10.87
C THR A 223 -3.86 0.18 12.12
N ASN A 224 -2.60 -0.25 11.96
CA ASN A 224 -1.65 -0.33 13.07
C ASN A 224 -1.43 1.06 13.68
N LEU A 225 -2.15 1.35 14.77
CA LEU A 225 -2.01 2.59 15.53
C LEU A 225 -0.81 2.52 16.50
N ARG A 226 -0.35 1.31 16.88
CA ARG A 226 0.84 1.07 17.71
C ARG A 226 1.35 -0.38 17.54
N SER A 227 2.63 -0.63 17.82
CA SER A 227 3.14 -1.99 18.05
C SER A 227 2.38 -2.67 19.20
N SER A 228 2.27 -4.00 19.18
CA SER A 228 1.67 -4.74 20.30
C SER A 228 2.41 -4.42 21.60
N HIS A 229 1.68 -4.18 22.69
CA HIS A 229 2.27 -3.96 24.01
C HIS A 229 3.23 -5.09 24.39
N ALA A 230 2.90 -6.34 24.05
CA ALA A 230 3.75 -7.49 24.31
C ALA A 230 5.09 -7.43 23.55
N ALA A 231 5.10 -6.91 22.32
CA ALA A 231 6.32 -6.74 21.55
C ALA A 231 7.18 -5.60 22.13
N GLU A 232 6.54 -4.49 22.50
CA GLU A 232 7.20 -3.34 23.13
C GLU A 232 7.80 -3.74 24.50
N GLU A 233 7.05 -4.49 25.30
CA GLU A 233 7.49 -5.00 26.61
C GLU A 233 8.62 -6.03 26.51
N ALA A 234 8.58 -6.93 25.52
CA ALA A 234 9.68 -7.88 25.28
C ALA A 234 10.99 -7.17 24.92
N VAL A 235 10.89 -6.08 24.16
CA VAL A 235 12.00 -5.24 23.76
C VAL A 235 12.57 -4.48 24.96
N PHE A 236 11.73 -3.85 25.79
CA PHE A 236 12.15 -3.21 27.05
C PHE A 236 12.80 -4.19 28.04
N ASN A 237 12.21 -5.38 28.23
CA ASN A 237 12.77 -6.39 29.13
C ASN A 237 14.17 -6.85 28.67
N SER A 238 14.39 -6.91 27.36
CA SER A 238 15.71 -7.25 26.80
C SER A 238 16.74 -6.15 27.09
N ASP A 239 16.34 -4.87 27.03
CA ASP A 239 17.21 -3.75 27.39
C ASP A 239 17.57 -3.73 28.87
N ASP A 240 16.58 -3.94 29.75
CA ASP A 240 16.80 -4.00 31.19
C ASP A 240 17.76 -5.15 31.56
N GLN A 241 17.63 -6.31 30.92
CA GLN A 241 18.56 -7.44 31.09
C GLN A 241 19.99 -7.11 30.65
N LEU A 242 20.13 -6.36 29.55
CA LEU A 242 21.44 -5.95 29.02
C LEU A 242 22.13 -4.96 29.96
N LEU A 243 21.40 -3.97 30.46
CA LEU A 243 21.90 -2.99 31.44
C LEU A 243 22.25 -3.65 32.78
N ALA A 244 21.45 -4.63 33.23
CA ALA A 244 21.76 -5.42 34.42
C ALA A 244 23.06 -6.22 34.24
N SER A 245 23.25 -6.85 33.08
CA SER A 245 24.48 -7.57 32.72
C SER A 245 25.70 -6.65 32.75
N TYR A 246 25.59 -5.46 32.15
CA TYR A 246 26.66 -4.47 32.16
C TYR A 246 27.02 -4.01 33.59
N THR A 247 25.99 -3.74 34.42
CA THR A 247 26.17 -3.32 35.81
C THR A 247 26.86 -4.41 36.63
N TYR A 248 26.42 -5.66 36.48
CA TYR A 248 27.01 -6.81 37.16
C TYR A 248 28.50 -6.97 36.81
N LEU A 249 28.85 -6.96 35.52
CA LEU A 249 30.24 -7.10 35.08
C LEU A 249 31.10 -5.91 35.51
N SER A 250 30.53 -4.71 35.59
CA SER A 250 31.25 -3.51 36.06
C SER A 250 31.52 -3.51 37.57
N GLN A 251 30.75 -4.29 38.35
CA GLN A 251 30.88 -4.41 39.80
C GLN A 251 31.69 -5.64 40.24
N GLN A 252 32.11 -6.49 39.30
CA GLN A 252 32.85 -7.72 39.61
C GLN A 252 34.18 -7.40 40.31
N LYS A 253 34.41 -8.07 41.45
CA LYS A 253 35.52 -7.76 42.36
C LYS A 253 36.88 -8.10 41.75
N GLU A 254 37.83 -7.20 41.95
CA GLU A 254 39.16 -7.21 41.34
C GLU A 254 40.08 -8.30 41.94
N ALA A 255 41.01 -8.82 41.15
CA ALA A 255 42.11 -9.64 41.65
C ALA A 255 43.14 -8.78 42.39
N ASP A 256 43.63 -9.25 43.55
CA ASP A 256 44.55 -8.48 44.42
C ASP A 256 45.94 -8.22 43.80
N SER A 257 46.29 -8.90 42.69
CA SER A 257 47.53 -8.70 41.95
C SER A 257 47.30 -8.74 40.44
N LEU A 258 47.23 -7.56 39.82
CA LEU A 258 47.14 -7.41 38.36
C LEU A 258 48.52 -7.17 37.76
N SER A 259 48.80 -7.81 36.62
CA SER A 259 49.97 -7.49 35.79
C SER A 259 49.85 -6.10 35.16
N GLU A 260 50.98 -5.50 34.80
CA GLU A 260 51.03 -4.16 34.15
C GLU A 260 50.18 -4.10 32.88
N ASN A 261 50.17 -5.18 32.09
CA ASN A 261 49.36 -5.29 30.88
C ASN A 261 47.85 -5.36 31.18
N GLN A 262 47.44 -6.07 32.23
CA GLN A 262 46.04 -6.12 32.67
C GLN A 262 45.56 -4.76 33.18
N VAL A 263 46.42 -4.00 33.87
CA VAL A 263 46.13 -2.61 34.29
C VAL A 263 45.96 -1.69 33.07
N LEU A 264 46.80 -1.84 32.05
CA LEU A 264 46.71 -1.07 30.81
C LEU A 264 45.42 -1.36 30.03
N ILE A 265 45.10 -2.65 29.82
CA ILE A 265 43.85 -3.09 29.16
C ILE A 265 42.64 -2.51 29.90
N ARG A 266 42.63 -2.59 31.23
CA ARG A 266 41.56 -2.06 32.06
C ARG A 266 41.40 -0.55 31.92
N THR A 267 42.50 0.19 31.95
CA THR A 267 42.47 1.66 31.86
C THR A 267 41.89 2.10 30.52
N LYS A 268 42.37 1.50 29.42
CA LYS A 268 41.85 1.76 28.07
C LYS A 268 40.39 1.38 27.92
N ALA A 269 39.98 0.24 28.48
CA ALA A 269 38.59 -0.19 28.47
C ALA A 269 37.67 0.76 29.26
N ASN A 270 38.11 1.25 30.42
CA ASN A 270 37.36 2.24 31.21
C ASN A 270 37.20 3.58 30.47
N GLU A 271 38.27 4.08 29.86
CA GLU A 271 38.22 5.28 29.03
C GLU A 271 37.24 5.13 27.86
N LEU A 272 37.27 3.97 27.19
CA LEU A 272 36.37 3.65 26.10
C LEU A 272 34.90 3.57 26.55
N CYS A 273 34.62 2.88 27.65
CA CYS A 273 33.27 2.83 28.22
C CYS A 273 32.76 4.24 28.55
N LEU A 274 33.60 5.10 29.15
CA LEU A 274 33.24 6.49 29.43
C LEU A 274 32.95 7.29 28.16
N LYS A 275 33.73 7.10 27.08
CA LYS A 275 33.45 7.74 25.79
C LYS A 275 32.10 7.31 25.22
N ILE A 276 31.76 6.01 25.29
CA ILE A 276 30.48 5.48 24.81
C ILE A 276 29.32 6.06 25.63
N GLU A 277 29.42 6.08 26.96
CA GLU A 277 28.37 6.65 27.84
C GLU A 277 28.17 8.15 27.58
N ASN A 278 29.26 8.90 27.40
CA ASN A 278 29.17 10.33 27.06
C ASN A 278 28.50 10.55 25.70
N LEU A 279 28.77 9.68 24.72
CA LEU A 279 28.12 9.73 23.41
C LEU A 279 26.61 9.46 23.53
N LYS A 280 26.20 8.43 24.29
CA LYS A 280 24.79 8.12 24.57
C LYS A 280 24.07 9.31 25.21
N VAL A 281 24.67 9.92 26.24
CA VAL A 281 24.13 11.12 26.89
C VAL A 281 24.03 12.29 25.90
N GLY A 282 25.01 12.46 25.01
CA GLY A 282 24.98 13.46 23.94
C GLY A 282 23.80 13.26 22.98
N ILE A 283 23.55 12.02 22.54
CA ILE A 283 22.40 11.66 21.70
C ILE A 283 21.09 12.00 22.43
N ILE A 284 20.92 11.59 23.68
CA ILE A 284 19.71 11.86 24.46
C ILE A 284 19.47 13.37 24.59
N LYS A 285 20.51 14.15 24.90
CA LYS A 285 20.45 15.61 25.00
C LYS A 285 20.11 16.30 23.68
N SER A 286 20.56 15.76 22.55
CA SER A 286 20.24 16.33 21.24
C SER A 286 18.75 16.23 20.90
N ILE A 287 18.03 15.30 21.57
CA ILE A 287 16.61 15.02 21.32
C ILE A 287 15.71 15.65 22.39
N SER A 288 16.18 15.77 23.63
CA SER A 288 15.43 16.39 24.71
C SER A 288 15.39 17.91 24.55
N SER A 289 14.21 18.46 24.23
CA SER A 289 13.99 19.89 23.99
C SER A 289 14.38 20.82 25.14
N ASP A 290 14.51 20.29 26.37
CA ASP A 290 14.81 21.06 27.58
C ASP A 290 16.30 21.04 27.97
N GLY A 291 17.18 20.36 27.22
CA GLY A 291 18.62 20.28 27.51
C GLY A 291 18.98 19.62 28.85
N LYS A 292 17.99 19.13 29.61
CA LYS A 292 18.19 18.37 30.85
C LYS A 292 18.54 16.93 30.51
N GLY A 293 19.55 16.40 31.21
CA GLY A 293 19.91 14.98 31.15
C GLY A 293 18.75 14.14 31.66
N MET A 294 18.13 13.40 30.76
CA MET A 294 17.09 12.42 31.08
C MET A 294 17.75 11.05 31.25
N PRO A 295 17.30 10.21 32.19
CA PRO A 295 17.69 8.81 32.26
C PRO A 295 17.42 8.08 30.93
N GLU A 296 18.27 7.12 30.59
CA GLU A 296 18.20 6.39 29.31
C GLU A 296 16.87 5.64 29.14
N ASP A 297 16.37 4.99 30.19
CA ASP A 297 15.10 4.26 30.22
C ASP A 297 13.91 5.17 29.88
N GLN A 298 13.89 6.39 30.45
CA GLN A 298 12.87 7.39 30.15
C GLN A 298 13.02 7.93 28.73
N ALA A 299 14.26 8.14 28.28
CA ALA A 299 14.53 8.62 26.93
C ALA A 299 14.06 7.62 25.86
N ILE A 300 14.29 6.32 26.06
CA ILE A 300 13.82 5.27 25.15
C ILE A 300 12.29 5.21 25.14
N ARG A 301 11.62 5.30 26.29
CA ARG A 301 10.14 5.30 26.36
C ARG A 301 9.49 6.46 25.60
N ILE A 302 10.12 7.63 25.61
CA ILE A 302 9.55 8.84 24.99
C ILE A 302 10.00 8.98 23.53
N PHE A 303 11.26 8.64 23.23
CA PHE A 303 11.91 8.95 21.96
C PHE A 303 12.48 7.74 21.22
N GLY A 304 12.28 6.51 21.70
CA GLY A 304 12.91 5.29 21.15
C GLY A 304 12.68 5.07 19.65
N SER A 305 11.52 5.47 19.13
CA SER A 305 11.18 5.36 17.71
C SER A 305 11.73 6.49 16.82
N LYS A 306 12.31 7.55 17.40
CA LYS A 306 12.92 8.64 16.62
C LYS A 306 14.20 8.15 15.96
N PHE A 307 14.33 8.39 14.65
CA PHE A 307 15.51 8.03 13.87
C PHE A 307 16.25 9.26 13.34
N ASP A 308 15.55 10.31 12.89
CA ASP A 308 16.15 11.48 12.23
C ASP A 308 17.24 12.17 13.07
N ALA A 309 16.94 12.42 14.35
CA ALA A 309 17.85 13.13 15.23
C ALA A 309 19.11 12.32 15.57
N VAL A 310 18.96 11.00 15.76
CA VAL A 310 20.09 10.10 16.02
C VAL A 310 20.95 9.94 14.77
N GLN A 311 20.30 9.79 13.61
CA GLN A 311 20.97 9.72 12.33
C GLN A 311 21.79 10.98 12.07
N SER A 312 21.22 12.17 12.30
CA SER A 312 21.90 13.45 12.10
C SER A 312 23.03 13.70 13.10
N TYR A 313 22.94 13.09 14.29
CA TYR A 313 23.97 13.20 15.31
C TYR A 313 25.16 12.28 15.04
N LEU A 314 24.90 11.06 14.55
CA LEU A 314 25.93 10.05 14.30
C LEU A 314 26.49 10.06 12.87
N PHE A 315 25.79 10.66 11.91
CA PHE A 315 26.18 10.70 10.50
C PHE A 315 25.84 12.06 9.89
N ALA A 316 26.69 12.52 8.97
CA ALA A 316 26.33 13.65 8.12
C ALA A 316 25.20 13.26 7.15
N GLU A 317 24.37 14.24 6.73
CA GLU A 317 23.15 14.04 5.92
C GLU A 317 23.31 13.09 4.72
N ASN A 318 24.51 13.01 4.12
CA ASN A 318 24.87 12.05 3.08
C ASN A 318 26.35 11.60 3.18
N GLY A 319 26.88 11.50 4.40
CA GLY A 319 28.33 11.42 4.62
C GLY A 319 28.81 10.36 5.61
N PRO A 320 30.09 10.43 6.00
CA PRO A 320 30.72 9.48 6.93
C PRO A 320 30.13 9.61 8.34
N ALA A 321 30.45 8.63 9.19
CA ALA A 321 30.17 8.66 10.61
C ALA A 321 30.78 9.90 11.29
N SER A 322 30.20 10.31 12.41
CA SER A 322 30.70 11.42 13.22
C SER A 322 32.11 11.14 13.74
N THR A 323 32.85 12.21 14.02
CA THR A 323 34.22 12.13 14.55
C THR A 323 34.31 11.31 15.82
N GLU A 324 33.29 11.39 16.67
CA GLU A 324 33.18 10.67 17.93
C GLU A 324 32.98 9.17 17.69
N LEU A 325 32.10 8.79 16.76
CA LEU A 325 31.86 7.38 16.43
C LEU A 325 33.08 6.73 15.78
N ILE A 326 33.77 7.47 14.91
CA ILE A 326 35.05 7.03 14.31
C ILE A 326 36.13 6.85 15.39
N SER A 327 36.20 7.77 16.36
CA SER A 327 37.13 7.64 17.50
C SER A 327 36.84 6.38 18.31
N ILE A 328 35.57 6.08 18.61
CA ILE A 328 35.19 4.87 19.36
C ILE A 328 35.58 3.61 18.59
N LYS A 329 35.35 3.58 17.27
CA LYS A 329 35.78 2.44 16.43
C LYS A 329 37.31 2.25 16.47
N LYS A 330 38.07 3.34 16.40
CA LYS A 330 39.54 3.28 16.48
C LYS A 330 40.00 2.76 17.85
N ASP A 331 39.41 3.27 18.92
CA ASP A 331 39.75 2.86 20.28
C ASP A 331 39.36 1.39 20.55
N LEU A 332 38.25 0.91 19.98
CA LEU A 332 37.86 -0.51 20.00
C LEU A 332 38.91 -1.39 19.31
N ALA A 333 39.37 -1.00 18.13
CA ALA A 333 40.40 -1.74 17.39
C ALA A 333 41.76 -1.73 18.12
N GLU A 334 42.12 -0.62 18.78
CA GLU A 334 43.33 -0.54 19.60
C GLU A 334 43.24 -1.46 20.82
N LEU A 335 42.10 -1.47 21.51
CA LEU A 335 41.85 -2.37 22.64
C LEU A 335 41.86 -3.84 22.21
N GLN A 336 41.23 -4.17 21.09
CA GLN A 336 41.23 -5.51 20.52
C GLN A 336 42.66 -5.99 20.25
N LYS A 337 43.48 -5.17 19.59
CA LYS A 337 44.88 -5.48 19.30
C LYS A 337 45.69 -5.67 20.60
N LEU A 338 45.50 -4.78 21.58
CA LEU A 338 46.18 -4.87 22.88
C LEU A 338 45.85 -6.20 23.59
N VAL A 339 44.60 -6.66 23.55
CA VAL A 339 44.19 -7.93 24.15
C VAL A 339 44.81 -9.11 23.38
N GLN A 340 44.75 -9.11 22.04
CA GLN A 340 45.36 -10.18 21.21
C GLN A 340 46.87 -10.35 21.41
N GLU A 341 47.59 -9.23 21.62
CA GLU A 341 49.04 -9.26 21.80
C GLU A 341 49.45 -9.73 23.20
N ASN A 342 48.59 -9.55 24.20
CA ASN A 342 48.94 -9.77 25.61
C ASN A 342 48.24 -10.99 26.24
N THR A 343 47.18 -11.53 25.63
CA THR A 343 46.40 -12.64 26.19
C THR A 343 45.95 -13.64 25.13
N ASN A 344 45.66 -14.88 25.55
CA ASN A 344 45.10 -15.94 24.68
C ASN A 344 43.56 -15.91 24.64
N ASP A 345 42.95 -14.74 24.87
CA ASP A 345 41.52 -14.62 25.03
C ASP A 345 40.77 -14.74 23.69
N LYS A 346 39.96 -15.80 23.60
CA LYS A 346 39.12 -16.07 22.42
C LYS A 346 37.95 -15.08 22.30
N GLU A 347 37.57 -14.44 23.40
CA GLU A 347 36.46 -13.48 23.45
C GLU A 347 36.84 -12.10 22.94
N CYS A 348 38.13 -11.87 22.62
CA CYS A 348 38.60 -10.67 21.94
C CYS A 348 37.89 -10.42 20.58
N SER A 349 37.34 -11.47 19.97
CA SER A 349 36.51 -11.37 18.76
C SER A 349 35.24 -10.53 18.95
N LEU A 350 34.73 -10.39 20.18
CA LEU A 350 33.56 -9.57 20.51
C LEU A 350 33.78 -8.06 20.31
N LEU A 351 35.04 -7.62 20.19
CA LEU A 351 35.43 -6.23 19.94
C LEU A 351 35.70 -5.94 18.46
N SER A 352 35.45 -6.90 17.57
CA SER A 352 35.74 -6.75 16.14
C SER A 352 34.98 -5.57 15.53
N THR A 353 35.71 -4.78 14.74
CA THR A 353 35.18 -3.63 13.98
C THR A 353 35.25 -3.87 12.47
N GLU A 354 35.40 -5.13 12.06
CA GLU A 354 35.45 -5.54 10.66
C GLU A 354 34.13 -5.25 9.92
N ASN A 355 34.22 -5.09 8.61
CA ASN A 355 33.04 -4.91 7.76
C ASN A 355 32.18 -6.17 7.77
N ILE A 356 30.87 -5.97 7.79
CA ILE A 356 29.91 -7.07 7.95
C ILE A 356 29.38 -7.45 6.57
N HIS A 357 29.65 -8.68 6.17
CA HIS A 357 29.09 -9.26 4.97
C HIS A 357 27.69 -9.80 5.25
N ARG A 358 26.69 -9.18 4.64
CA ARG A 358 25.29 -9.55 4.82
C ARG A 358 24.88 -10.54 3.72
N SER A 359 24.51 -11.76 4.13
CA SER A 359 24.13 -12.85 3.22
C SER A 359 22.67 -12.78 2.75
N ASP A 360 21.95 -11.71 3.08
CA ASP A 360 20.58 -11.44 2.68
C ASP A 360 20.47 -11.07 1.18
N TYR A 361 19.23 -10.91 0.69
CA TYR A 361 18.85 -10.79 -0.73
C TYR A 361 19.63 -9.76 -1.58
N LYS A 362 20.41 -8.86 -0.97
CA LYS A 362 21.16 -7.79 -1.65
C LYS A 362 22.68 -7.96 -1.66
N LYS A 363 23.26 -8.95 -0.96
CA LYS A 363 24.72 -9.17 -0.85
C LYS A 363 25.50 -7.85 -0.74
N GLN A 364 25.30 -7.13 0.37
CA GLN A 364 25.95 -5.84 0.60
C GLN A 364 27.04 -5.97 1.65
N ASP A 365 28.22 -5.42 1.35
CA ASP A 365 29.26 -5.17 2.33
C ASP A 365 28.94 -3.85 3.03
N LEU A 366 28.62 -3.93 4.32
CA LEU A 366 28.34 -2.76 5.15
C LEU A 366 29.52 -2.51 6.08
N THR A 367 29.87 -1.24 6.27
CA THR A 367 30.83 -0.88 7.31
C THR A 367 30.24 -1.10 8.70
N TRP A 368 31.08 -1.31 9.72
CA TRP A 368 30.65 -1.53 11.11
C TRP A 368 29.71 -0.41 11.61
N GLU A 369 30.04 0.84 11.31
CA GLU A 369 29.25 2.01 11.66
C GLU A 369 27.87 1.96 11.01
N GLU A 370 27.83 1.61 9.72
CA GLU A 370 26.59 1.56 8.96
C GLU A 370 25.69 0.42 9.42
N PHE A 371 26.26 -0.73 9.73
CA PHE A 371 25.49 -1.89 10.17
C PHE A 371 24.86 -1.67 11.56
N TYR A 372 25.65 -1.16 12.52
CA TYR A 372 25.20 -1.04 13.91
C TYR A 372 24.49 0.27 14.24
N PHE A 373 24.62 1.32 13.43
CA PHE A 373 24.11 2.64 13.83
C PHE A 373 23.36 3.42 12.75
N LYS A 374 23.55 3.13 11.46
CA LYS A 374 22.95 3.94 10.39
C LYS A 374 21.49 3.53 10.13
N ASN A 375 20.62 4.53 10.03
CA ASN A 375 19.20 4.38 9.75
C ASN A 375 18.46 3.45 10.74
N LEU A 376 18.92 3.43 12.00
CA LEU A 376 18.27 2.68 13.08
C LEU A 376 17.52 3.62 14.02
N PRO A 377 16.39 3.17 14.62
CA PRO A 377 15.74 3.91 15.69
C PRO A 377 16.67 4.12 16.89
N MET A 378 16.45 5.19 17.66
CA MET A 378 17.21 5.52 18.86
C MET A 378 17.37 4.34 19.82
N GLU A 379 16.28 3.61 20.06
CA GLU A 379 16.25 2.42 20.92
C GLU A 379 17.31 1.38 20.49
N ASN A 380 17.33 1.04 19.20
CA ASN A 380 18.29 0.07 18.66
C ASN A 380 19.73 0.58 18.72
N VAL A 381 19.94 1.87 18.48
CA VAL A 381 21.27 2.50 18.57
C VAL A 381 21.81 2.43 20.00
N LEU A 382 20.99 2.81 20.99
CA LEU A 382 21.39 2.75 22.39
C LEU A 382 21.59 1.30 22.86
N ARG A 383 20.73 0.37 22.44
CA ARG A 383 20.94 -1.07 22.68
C ARG A 383 22.27 -1.56 22.13
N ASN A 384 22.64 -1.16 20.90
CA ASN A 384 23.90 -1.55 20.31
C ASN A 384 25.10 -0.98 21.09
N PHE A 385 25.00 0.25 21.60
CA PHE A 385 26.03 0.78 22.51
C PHE A 385 26.08 0.01 23.84
N ASN A 386 24.93 -0.34 24.43
CA ASN A 386 24.89 -1.15 25.65
C ASN A 386 25.49 -2.54 25.44
N GLN A 387 25.26 -3.14 24.26
CA GLN A 387 25.89 -4.41 23.90
C GLN A 387 27.41 -4.28 23.78
N LEU A 388 27.91 -3.17 23.19
CA LEU A 388 29.35 -2.91 23.16
C LEU A 388 29.94 -2.74 24.55
N LEU A 389 29.26 -2.02 25.44
CA LEU A 389 29.66 -1.86 26.84
C LEU A 389 29.78 -3.21 27.56
N VAL A 390 28.80 -4.10 27.36
CA VAL A 390 28.84 -5.47 27.87
C VAL A 390 30.03 -6.23 27.28
N ASN A 391 30.22 -6.20 25.96
CA ASN A 391 31.32 -6.91 25.30
C ASN A 391 32.69 -6.46 25.81
N ILE A 392 32.90 -5.14 25.99
CA ILE A 392 34.13 -4.59 26.57
C ILE A 392 34.36 -5.14 27.98
N ARG A 393 33.31 -5.18 28.81
CA ARG A 393 33.44 -5.68 30.19
C ARG A 393 33.68 -7.18 30.25
N ILE A 394 33.08 -7.96 29.38
CA ILE A 394 33.34 -9.40 29.25
C ILE A 394 34.83 -9.65 28.97
N VAL A 395 35.38 -8.97 27.96
CA VAL A 395 36.81 -9.10 27.61
C VAL A 395 37.68 -8.67 28.79
N VAL A 396 37.35 -7.58 29.48
CA VAL A 396 38.12 -7.15 30.64
C VAL A 396 38.09 -8.20 31.76
N VAL A 397 36.92 -8.78 32.05
CA VAL A 397 36.73 -9.79 33.11
C VAL A 397 37.47 -11.09 32.83
N ASN A 398 37.45 -11.59 31.59
CA ASN A 398 38.10 -12.86 31.23
C ASN A 398 39.62 -12.80 31.22
N ASN A 399 40.18 -11.59 31.19
CA ASN A 399 41.62 -11.38 31.20
C ASN A 399 42.16 -11.13 32.61
N TYR A 400 41.40 -11.45 33.67
CA TYR A 400 41.82 -11.40 35.08
C TYR A 400 42.21 -12.76 35.66
#